data_AF-A0A5C9F419-F1
#
_entry.id   AF-A0A5C9F419-F1
#
_cell.length_a   1.000
_cell.length_b   1.000
_cell.length_c   1.000
_cell.angle_alpha   90.00
_cell.angle_beta   90.00
_cell.angle_gamma   90.00
#
_symmetry.space_group_name_H-M   'P 1'
#
loop_
_entity.id
_entity.type
_entity.pdbx_description
1 polymer ?
#
loop_
_entity_poly.entity_id
_entity_poly.type
_entity_poly.pdbx_seq_one_letter_code
_entity_poly.pdbx_strand_id
1 'polypeptide(L)' 'MTFDKLGPLLEETRTPAVCEKCSNYIYKRIYYDENSEKKRKVVFVCKNCLENSSE' A
#
# COMPACT_ATOMS: atom_id res chain seq x y z
N MET A 1 4.43 -10.23 -1.51
CA MET A 1 5.03 -8.88 -1.65
C MET A 1 5.38 -8.39 -0.26
N THR A 2 6.66 -8.44 0.10
CA THR A 2 7.11 -8.05 1.45
C THR A 2 7.39 -6.55 1.47
N PHE A 3 6.60 -5.82 2.27
CA PHE A 3 6.75 -4.36 2.49
C PHE A 3 7.97 -4.05 3.38
N ASP A 4 8.68 -5.08 3.82
CA ASP A 4 9.86 -5.04 4.72
C ASP A 4 11.04 -4.23 4.17
N LYS A 5 11.03 -3.91 2.86
CA LYS A 5 12.02 -3.01 2.26
C LYS A 5 11.59 -1.55 2.19
N LEU A 6 10.39 -1.22 2.69
CA LEU A 6 9.89 0.15 2.76
C LEU A 6 10.19 0.72 4.14
N GLY A 7 10.50 2.02 4.20
CA GLY A 7 10.65 2.72 5.47
C GLY A 7 9.32 2.82 6.22
N PRO A 8 9.27 3.60 7.33
CA PRO A 8 8.06 3.75 8.11
C PRO A 8 6.87 4.25 7.26
N LEU A 9 5.67 3.73 7.57
CA LEU A 9 4.42 4.23 7.00
C LEU A 9 4.18 5.65 7.52
N LEU A 10 4.07 6.60 6.61
CA LEU A 10 3.81 8.01 6.91
C LEU A 10 2.31 8.32 6.89
N GLU A 11 1.59 7.77 5.91
CA GLU A 11 0.17 8.06 5.72
C GLU A 11 -0.54 6.86 5.08
N GLU A 12 -1.80 6.65 5.48
CA GLU A 12 -2.71 5.72 4.83
C GLU A 12 -4.05 6.40 4.57
N THR A 13 -4.59 6.24 3.37
CA THR A 13 -5.89 6.83 2.99
C THR A 13 -6.69 5.85 2.14
N ARG A 14 -7.99 5.72 2.42
CA ARG A 14 -8.91 4.94 1.57
C ARG A 14 -9.13 5.68 0.25
N THR A 15 -8.91 5.01 -0.87
CA THR A 15 -9.21 5.57 -2.20
C THR A 15 -10.66 5.26 -2.61
N PRO A 16 -11.24 6.00 -3.58
CA PRO A 16 -12.52 5.63 -4.16
C PRO A 16 -12.45 4.39 -5.07
N ALA A 17 -11.24 3.89 -5.38
CA ALA A 17 -11.06 2.72 -6.23
C ALA A 17 -11.32 1.41 -5.46
N VAL A 18 -11.84 0.42 -6.18
CA VAL A 18 -12.07 -0.94 -5.69
C VAL A 18 -11.13 -1.91 -6.38
N CYS A 19 -10.75 -2.97 -5.67
CA CYS A 19 -9.89 -4.03 -6.19
C CYS A 19 -10.69 -4.94 -7.12
N GLU A 20 -10.20 -5.13 -8.35
CA GLU A 20 -10.88 -5.94 -9.37
C GLU A 20 -11.00 -7.43 -8.99
N LYS A 21 -10.16 -7.92 -8.06
CA LYS A 21 -10.14 -9.34 -7.67
C LYS A 21 -11.16 -9.70 -6.60
N CYS A 22 -11.40 -8.80 -5.64
CA CYS A 22 -12.22 -9.09 -4.46
C CYS A 22 -13.25 -7.99 -4.16
N SER A 23 -13.39 -7.01 -5.05
CA SER A 23 -14.33 -5.88 -4.96
C SER A 23 -14.24 -5.06 -3.66
N ASN A 24 -13.13 -5.17 -2.92
CA ASN A 24 -12.87 -4.42 -1.69
C ASN A 24 -12.13 -3.10 -1.98
N TYR A 25 -12.17 -2.17 -1.02
CA TYR A 25 -11.51 -0.88 -1.16
C TYR A 25 -9.99 -0.98 -1.33
N ILE A 26 -9.44 -0.14 -2.21
CA ILE A 26 -8.00 0.08 -2.34
C ILE A 26 -7.57 1.20 -1.41
N TYR A 27 -6.49 0.98 -0.69
CA TYR A 27 -5.85 1.95 0.19
C TYR A 27 -4.58 2.47 -0.48
N LYS A 28 -4.38 3.79 -0.40
CA LYS A 28 -3.12 4.44 -0.73
C LYS A 28 -2.29 4.51 0.54
N ARG A 29 -1.10 3.92 0.51
CA ARG A 29 -0.12 3.98 1.59
C ARG A 29 1.09 4.77 1.12
N ILE A 30 1.54 5.71 1.93
CA ILE A 30 2.74 6.50 1.68
C ILE A 30 3.79 6.08 2.70
N TYR A 31 4.90 5.56 2.21
CA TYR A 31 6.04 5.15 3.02
C TYR A 31 7.17 6.16 2.88
N TYR A 32 7.98 6.28 3.92
CA TYR A 32 9.27 6.94 3.81
C TYR A 32 10.21 6.10 2.93
N ASP A 33 10.88 6.76 2.00
CA ASP A 33 11.82 6.11 1.08
C ASP A 33 13.00 7.06 0.89
N GLU A 34 14.15 6.74 1.49
CA GLU A 34 15.32 7.62 1.48
C GLU A 34 15.91 7.83 0.08
N ASN A 35 15.64 6.90 -0.83
CA ASN A 35 16.19 6.87 -2.19
C ASN A 35 15.32 7.65 -3.19
N SER A 36 14.10 8.02 -2.81
CA SER A 36 13.18 8.82 -3.63
C SER A 36 13.45 10.32 -3.45
N GLU A 37 13.39 11.09 -4.54
CA GLU A 37 13.58 12.56 -4.52
C GLU A 37 12.64 13.26 -3.52
N LYS A 38 11.42 12.73 -3.37
CA LYS A 38 10.40 13.28 -2.45
C LYS A 38 10.46 12.68 -1.05
N LYS A 39 11.45 11.82 -0.78
CA LYS A 39 11.58 10.99 0.43
C LYS A 39 10.34 10.16 0.75
N ARG A 40 9.56 9.85 -0.28
CA ARG A 40 8.23 9.24 -0.18
C ARG A 40 8.02 8.25 -1.30
N LYS A 41 7.39 7.13 -0.97
CA LYS A 41 6.96 6.11 -1.91
C LYS A 41 5.48 5.83 -1.71
N VAL A 42 4.72 5.97 -2.79
CA VAL A 42 3.27 5.74 -2.79
C VAL A 42 3.01 4.33 -3.30
N VAL A 43 2.23 3.57 -2.54
CA VAL A 43 1.82 2.20 -2.89
C VAL A 43 0.31 2.10 -2.77
N PHE A 44 -0.33 1.49 -3.77
CA PHE A 44 -1.75 1.19 -3.74
C PHE A 44 -1.93 -0.28 -3.37
N VAL A 45 -2.73 -0.54 -2.35
CA VAL A 45 -2.87 -1.86 -1.76
C VAL A 45 -4.33 -2.19 -1.50
N CYS A 46 -4.74 -3.42 -1.84
CA CYS A 46 -5.96 -3.98 -1.32
C CYS A 46 -5.62 -4.82 -0.08
N LYS A 47 -6.05 -4.38 1.11
CA LYS A 47 -5.75 -5.09 2.37
C LYS A 47 -6.31 -6.50 2.37
N ASN A 48 -7.54 -6.68 1.88
CA ASN A 48 -8.17 -7.99 1.79
C ASN A 48 -7.35 -8.97 0.94
N CYS A 49 -6.87 -8.54 -0.24
CA CYS A 49 -6.00 -9.39 -1.05
C CYS A 49 -4.64 -9.64 -0.39
N LEU A 50 -4.10 -8.68 0.36
CA LEU A 50 -2.82 -8.84 1.06
C LEU A 50 -2.90 -9.86 2.19
N GLU A 51 -3.96 -9.80 2.97
CA GLU A 51 -4.20 -10.74 4.08
C GLU A 51 -4.43 -12.15 3.53
N ASN A 52 -5.23 -12.30 2.46
CA ASN A 52 -5.48 -13.59 1.81
C ASN A 52 -4.31 -14.11 0.93
N SER A 53 -3.28 -13.29 0.66
CA SER A 53 -2.07 -13.74 -0.08
C SER A 53 -0.95 -14.21 0.86
N SER A 54 -1.22 -14.27 2.17
CA SER A 54 -0.26 -14.68 3.20
C SER A 54 -0.47 -16.13 3.67
N GLU A 55 -1.34 -16.89 3.01
CA GLU A 55 -1.55 -18.34 3.19
C GLU A 55 -0.85 -19.17 2.11
#